data_AF-A0A561QS14-F1
#
_entry.id   AF-A0A561QS14-F1
#
_cell.length_a   1.000
_cell.length_b   1.000
_cell.length_c   1.000
_cell.angle_alpha   90.00
_cell.angle_beta   90.00
_cell.angle_gamma   90.00
#
_symmetry.space_group_name_H-M   'P 1'
#
loop_
_entity.id
_entity.type
_entity.pdbx_description
1 polymer ?
#
loop_
_entity_poly.entity_id
_entity_poly.type
_entity_poly.pdbx_seq_one_letter_code
_entity_poly.pdbx_strand_id
1 'polypeptide(L)'
;MRIFFRVALACLLTAGFALPTQAAETEKRRSSSFKHDYSAYYTVQRISVRTGCFPDKLEAVLAHIAVETGHKPVVTSGHRPHAGHSQHSRCFAADIRVPGVSDRAILAAAATAPGIGGIGQYCNGIIHVDVGPKRTWNYCSKGAAKRTLARYKKKRSHY
;
A
#
# COMPACT_ATOMS: atom_id res chain seq x y z
N MET A 1 -70.57 -54.23 -19.16
CA MET A 1 -71.80 -53.46 -19.45
C MET A 1 -71.54 -51.99 -19.19
N ARG A 2 -71.82 -51.13 -20.21
CA ARG A 2 -72.09 -49.67 -20.14
C ARG A 2 -70.89 -48.78 -19.73
N ILE A 3 -70.10 -48.17 -20.64
CA ILE A 3 -70.38 -47.08 -21.61
C ILE A 3 -71.23 -45.96 -21.00
N PHE A 4 -70.70 -44.74 -20.88
CA PHE A 4 -71.12 -43.51 -21.60
C PHE A 4 -70.23 -42.30 -21.27
N PHE A 5 -69.79 -41.63 -22.33
CA PHE A 5 -69.11 -40.32 -22.36
C PHE A 5 -70.06 -39.17 -22.00
N ARG A 6 -69.49 -38.05 -21.51
CA ARG A 6 -69.81 -36.60 -21.82
C ARG A 6 -69.34 -35.74 -20.63
N VAL A 7 -68.21 -35.04 -20.71
CA VAL A 7 -67.96 -33.73 -21.37
C VAL A 7 -68.83 -32.59 -20.81
N ALA A 8 -68.09 -31.58 -20.33
CA ALA A 8 -68.42 -30.18 -20.03
C ALA A 8 -69.15 -29.85 -18.72
N LEU A 9 -68.40 -29.25 -17.79
CA LEU A 9 -68.67 -27.87 -17.40
C LEU A 9 -67.39 -27.23 -16.83
N ALA A 10 -66.87 -26.23 -17.54
CA ALA A 10 -65.78 -25.40 -17.08
C ALA A 10 -66.29 -24.46 -15.99
N CYS A 11 -65.72 -24.55 -14.79
CA CYS A 11 -65.76 -23.46 -13.81
C CYS A 11 -64.33 -22.93 -13.63
N LEU A 12 -64.12 -21.76 -14.22
CA LEU A 12 -62.99 -20.88 -13.98
C LEU A 12 -62.86 -20.61 -12.47
N LEU A 13 -61.78 -21.09 -11.86
CA LEU A 13 -61.26 -20.53 -10.63
C LEU A 13 -59.85 -20.01 -10.88
N THR A 14 -59.83 -18.68 -10.88
CA THR A 14 -58.74 -17.74 -10.85
C THR A 14 -57.50 -18.17 -10.05
N ALA A 15 -56.37 -18.05 -10.74
CA ALA A 15 -55.10 -17.47 -10.28
C ALA A 15 -54.58 -17.84 -8.89
N GLY A 16 -53.57 -18.71 -8.89
CA GLY A 16 -52.62 -18.87 -7.79
C GLY A 16 -51.29 -19.40 -8.31
N PHE A 17 -50.62 -18.66 -9.19
CA PHE A 17 -49.21 -18.94 -9.48
C PHE A 17 -48.40 -18.54 -8.25
N ALA A 18 -48.18 -19.49 -7.35
CA ALA A 18 -47.02 -19.43 -6.46
C ALA A 18 -45.77 -19.65 -7.32
N LEU A 19 -45.32 -18.59 -7.99
CA LEU A 19 -43.92 -18.50 -8.37
C LEU A 19 -43.11 -18.68 -7.08
N PRO A 20 -42.05 -19.50 -7.04
CA PRO A 20 -41.02 -19.26 -6.07
C PRO A 20 -40.50 -17.87 -6.40
N THR A 21 -40.89 -16.88 -5.59
CA THR A 21 -40.07 -15.69 -5.46
C THR A 21 -38.69 -16.22 -5.14
N GLN A 22 -37.76 -16.08 -6.09
CA GLN A 22 -36.37 -15.93 -5.74
C GLN A 22 -36.34 -14.70 -4.85
N ALA A 23 -36.54 -14.90 -3.56
CA ALA A 23 -35.67 -14.26 -2.61
C ALA A 23 -34.28 -14.75 -3.03
N ALA A 24 -33.69 -14.03 -3.99
CA ALA A 24 -32.28 -13.71 -3.90
C ALA A 24 -32.17 -13.08 -2.52
N GLU A 25 -31.98 -13.95 -1.52
CA GLU A 25 -31.34 -13.57 -0.30
C GLU A 25 -30.12 -12.84 -0.81
N THR A 26 -30.17 -11.52 -0.68
CA THR A 26 -28.97 -10.74 -0.75
C THR A 26 -28.21 -11.26 0.45
N GLU A 27 -27.47 -12.34 0.24
CA GLU A 27 -26.24 -12.58 0.93
C GLU A 27 -25.53 -11.26 0.74
N LYS A 28 -25.71 -10.39 1.75
CA LYS A 28 -24.86 -9.26 2.01
C LYS A 28 -23.55 -9.96 2.26
N ARG A 29 -22.85 -10.26 1.16
CA ARG A 29 -21.52 -10.83 1.08
C ARG A 29 -20.78 -9.95 2.03
N ARG A 30 -20.65 -10.43 3.26
CA ARG A 30 -19.92 -9.76 4.32
C ARG A 30 -18.57 -9.71 3.66
N SER A 31 -18.23 -8.54 3.10
CA SER A 31 -16.96 -8.38 2.46
C SER A 31 -16.02 -8.63 3.62
N SER A 32 -15.47 -9.83 3.64
CA SER A 32 -14.22 -10.07 4.31
C SER A 32 -13.35 -9.07 3.59
N SER A 33 -13.27 -7.87 4.16
CA SER A 33 -12.24 -6.92 3.88
C SER A 33 -11.01 -7.74 4.17
N PHE A 34 -10.48 -8.35 3.12
CA PHE A 34 -9.15 -8.91 3.10
C PHE A 34 -8.33 -7.68 3.40
N LYS A 35 -8.12 -7.43 4.70
CA LYS A 35 -7.05 -6.58 5.17
C LYS A 35 -5.86 -7.28 4.58
N HIS A 36 -5.39 -6.77 3.44
CA HIS A 36 -4.25 -7.32 2.78
C HIS A 36 -3.15 -7.34 3.84
N ASP A 37 -2.53 -8.49 4.06
CA ASP A 37 -1.44 -8.65 5.03
C ASP A 37 -0.17 -7.93 4.51
N TYR A 38 -0.29 -6.67 4.10
CA TYR A 38 0.84 -5.87 3.65
C TYR A 38 1.83 -5.59 4.79
N SER A 39 1.40 -5.74 6.04
CA SER A 39 2.28 -5.80 7.21
C SER A 39 3.32 -6.93 7.12
N ALA A 40 3.11 -7.94 6.27
CA ALA A 40 4.13 -8.96 5.99
C ALA A 40 5.35 -8.39 5.27
N TYR A 41 5.22 -7.29 4.51
CA TYR A 41 6.29 -6.78 3.65
C TYR A 41 7.20 -5.75 4.32
N TYR A 42 6.81 -5.19 5.47
CA TYR A 42 7.63 -4.26 6.23
C TYR A 42 7.65 -4.64 7.71
N THR A 43 8.63 -4.14 8.45
CA THR A 43 8.65 -4.21 9.91
C THR A 43 8.65 -2.80 10.49
N VAL A 44 8.41 -2.67 11.79
CA VAL A 44 8.47 -1.37 12.49
C VAL A 44 9.66 -1.35 13.44
N GLN A 45 10.38 -0.22 13.49
CA GLN A 45 11.59 -0.10 14.30
C GLN A 45 11.32 -0.22 15.80
N ARG A 46 10.17 0.26 16.26
CA ARG A 46 9.75 0.29 17.67
C ARG A 46 8.23 0.39 17.77
N ILE A 47 7.68 0.01 18.92
CA ILE A 47 6.23 -0.03 19.16
C ILE A 47 5.51 1.32 19.00
N SER A 48 6.22 2.44 19.20
CA SER A 48 5.64 3.78 19.04
C SER A 48 5.49 4.24 17.59
N VAL A 49 5.99 3.47 16.62
CA VAL A 49 5.79 3.76 15.20
C VAL A 49 4.36 3.37 14.81
N ARG A 50 3.57 4.38 14.45
CA ARG A 50 2.15 4.20 14.09
C ARG A 50 2.00 3.96 12.59
N THR A 51 1.67 2.73 12.19
CA THR A 51 1.43 2.37 10.77
C THR A 51 0.01 1.91 10.49
N GLY A 52 -0.82 1.69 11.51
CA GLY A 52 -2.16 1.09 11.37
C GLY A 52 -3.20 1.90 10.59
N CYS A 53 -2.87 3.12 10.12
CA CYS A 53 -3.70 3.92 9.23
C CYS A 53 -3.11 4.08 7.83
N PHE A 54 -2.01 3.38 7.52
CA PHE A 54 -1.42 3.45 6.19
C PHE A 54 -2.46 3.04 5.15
N PRO A 55 -2.67 3.86 4.09
CA PRO A 55 -3.58 3.47 3.02
C PRO A 55 -2.96 2.33 2.20
N ASP A 56 -3.80 1.50 1.60
CA ASP A 56 -3.39 0.38 0.73
C ASP A 56 -2.34 0.79 -0.31
N LYS A 57 -2.46 2.02 -0.86
CA LYS A 57 -1.48 2.55 -1.82
C LYS A 57 -0.08 2.70 -1.21
N LEU A 58 0.03 3.18 0.03
CA LEU A 58 1.34 3.33 0.69
C LEU A 58 1.90 1.96 1.06
N GLU A 59 1.04 1.06 1.51
CA GLU A 59 1.42 -0.31 1.82
C GLU A 59 1.92 -1.06 0.56
N ALA A 60 1.26 -0.85 -0.59
CA ALA A 60 1.72 -1.37 -1.88
C ALA A 60 3.08 -0.80 -2.30
N VAL A 61 3.36 0.48 -2.03
CA VAL A 61 4.69 1.07 -2.26
C VAL A 61 5.75 0.38 -1.40
N LEU A 62 5.46 0.14 -0.11
CA LEU A 62 6.39 -0.56 0.78
C LEU A 62 6.61 -2.02 0.35
N ALA A 63 5.55 -2.70 -0.07
CA ALA A 63 5.62 -4.06 -0.60
C ALA A 63 6.45 -4.13 -1.89
N HIS A 64 6.26 -3.17 -2.81
CA HIS A 64 7.05 -3.05 -4.03
C HIS A 64 8.54 -2.89 -3.72
N ILE A 65 8.90 -2.00 -2.79
CA ILE A 65 10.29 -1.82 -2.35
C ILE A 65 10.84 -3.14 -1.78
N ALA A 66 10.04 -3.86 -0.98
CA ALA A 66 10.46 -5.14 -0.42
C ALA A 66 10.77 -6.17 -1.52
N VAL A 67 9.94 -6.24 -2.56
CA VAL A 67 10.10 -7.15 -3.70
C VAL A 67 11.33 -6.76 -4.54
N GLU A 68 11.43 -5.51 -4.98
CA GLU A 68 12.52 -5.03 -5.83
C GLU A 68 13.90 -5.14 -5.16
N THR A 69 13.96 -4.94 -3.84
CA THR A 69 15.22 -5.02 -3.09
C THR A 69 15.50 -6.40 -2.50
N GLY A 70 14.51 -7.31 -2.50
CA GLY A 70 14.58 -8.59 -1.81
C GLY A 70 14.66 -8.52 -0.28
N HIS A 71 14.47 -7.33 0.31
CA HIS A 71 14.64 -7.08 1.74
C HIS A 71 13.48 -6.27 2.30
N LYS A 72 12.99 -6.65 3.48
CA LYS A 72 11.87 -5.95 4.12
C LYS A 72 12.28 -4.54 4.60
N PRO A 73 11.56 -3.48 4.22
CA PRO A 73 11.74 -2.16 4.81
C PRO A 73 11.43 -2.18 6.31
N VAL A 74 12.26 -1.49 7.09
CA VAL A 74 12.02 -1.15 8.48
C VAL A 74 11.47 0.28 8.53
N VAL A 75 10.20 0.42 8.91
CA VAL A 75 9.55 1.72 9.13
C VAL A 75 10.04 2.32 10.45
N THR A 76 10.76 3.44 10.33
CA THR A 76 11.33 4.20 11.44
C THR A 76 10.42 5.34 11.91
N SER A 77 9.53 5.81 11.02
CA SER A 77 8.46 6.74 11.35
C SER A 77 7.26 6.56 10.41
N GLY A 78 6.06 6.61 10.98
CA GLY A 78 4.78 6.52 10.26
C GLY A 78 3.92 7.74 10.54
N HIS A 79 2.66 7.55 10.95
CA HIS A 79 1.74 8.64 11.21
C HIS A 79 2.21 9.58 12.35
N ARG A 80 2.17 10.89 12.07
CA ARG A 80 2.51 11.98 13.02
C ARG A 80 1.47 13.10 12.93
N PRO A 81 0.42 13.14 13.78
CA PRO A 81 -0.75 14.02 13.61
C PRO A 81 -0.48 15.54 13.66
N HIS A 82 0.73 15.98 14.03
CA HIS A 82 1.13 17.39 14.08
C HIS A 82 2.38 17.69 13.22
N ALA A 83 2.60 16.93 12.15
CA ALA A 83 3.73 17.13 11.24
C ALA A 83 3.49 18.23 10.17
N GLY A 84 2.64 19.21 10.46
CA GLY A 84 2.28 20.29 9.53
C GLY A 84 1.79 19.77 8.18
N HIS A 85 2.35 20.32 7.10
CA HIS A 85 2.03 19.95 5.71
C HIS A 85 2.65 18.63 5.24
N SER A 86 3.39 17.92 6.10
CA SER A 86 3.99 16.63 5.75
C SER A 86 2.92 15.58 5.49
N GLN A 87 3.18 14.65 4.56
CA GLN A 87 2.32 13.50 4.34
C GLN A 87 2.17 12.58 5.58
N HIS A 88 3.09 12.66 6.55
CA HIS A 88 2.96 11.94 7.83
C HIS A 88 1.75 12.39 8.65
N SER A 89 1.33 13.67 8.55
CA SER A 89 0.15 14.16 9.26
C SER A 89 -1.14 13.52 8.78
N ARG A 90 -1.15 13.03 7.54
CA ARG A 90 -2.29 12.35 6.90
C ARG A 90 -2.14 10.84 6.83
N CYS A 91 -1.12 10.27 7.49
CA CYS A 91 -0.81 8.84 7.44
C CYS A 91 -0.41 8.33 6.04
N PHE A 92 -0.02 9.24 5.15
CA PHE A 92 0.30 8.94 3.74
C PHE A 92 1.80 8.84 3.48
N ALA A 93 2.61 8.76 4.53
CA ALA A 93 4.07 8.64 4.42
C ALA A 93 4.67 7.67 5.43
N ALA A 94 5.81 7.11 5.02
CA ALA A 94 6.68 6.30 5.83
C ALA A 94 8.14 6.77 5.65
N ASP A 95 8.85 6.86 6.77
CA ASP A 95 10.30 7.03 6.80
C ASP A 95 10.92 5.65 7.04
N ILE A 96 11.68 5.13 6.10
CA ILE A 96 12.16 3.74 6.07
C ILE A 96 13.69 3.64 6.00
N ARG A 97 14.18 2.47 6.41
CA ARG A 97 15.50 1.93 6.04
C ARG A 97 15.32 0.50 5.53
N VAL A 98 16.22 0.02 4.70
CA VAL A 98 16.23 -1.38 4.25
C VAL A 98 17.59 -1.98 4.61
N PRO A 99 17.71 -2.72 5.73
CA PRO A 99 18.98 -3.30 6.15
C PRO A 99 19.60 -4.16 5.04
N GLY A 100 20.91 -4.02 4.83
CA GLY A 100 21.63 -4.74 3.77
C GLY A 100 21.53 -4.11 2.37
N VAL A 101 20.73 -3.06 2.18
CA VAL A 101 20.51 -2.42 0.88
C VAL A 101 21.00 -0.98 0.90
N SER A 102 21.71 -0.57 -0.15
CA SER A 102 22.21 0.81 -0.27
C SER A 102 21.07 1.82 -0.47
N ASP A 103 21.19 3.02 0.10
CA ASP A 103 20.23 4.11 -0.08
C ASP A 103 19.88 4.37 -1.56
N ARG A 104 20.87 4.27 -2.45
CA ARG A 104 20.67 4.44 -3.90
C ARG A 104 19.74 3.37 -4.48
N ALA A 105 19.90 2.11 -4.07
CA ALA A 105 19.05 1.02 -4.51
C ALA A 105 17.63 1.15 -3.94
N ILE A 106 17.49 1.58 -2.68
CA ILE A 106 16.18 1.86 -2.07
C ILE A 106 15.45 2.97 -2.84
N LEU A 107 16.15 4.07 -3.16
CA LEU A 107 15.60 5.17 -3.94
C LEU A 107 15.18 4.73 -5.35
N ALA A 108 15.99 3.89 -6.00
CA ALA A 108 15.68 3.35 -7.32
C ALA A 108 14.42 2.45 -7.29
N ALA A 109 14.33 1.55 -6.31
CA ALA A 109 13.15 0.71 -6.10
C ALA A 109 11.89 1.53 -5.77
N ALA A 110 12.00 2.55 -4.93
CA ALA A 110 10.88 3.44 -4.61
C ALA A 110 10.40 4.22 -5.84
N ALA A 111 11.32 4.62 -6.73
CA ALA A 111 11.00 5.39 -7.94
C ALA A 111 10.19 4.59 -8.98
N THR A 112 10.29 3.25 -8.96
CA THR A 112 9.52 2.38 -9.85
C THR A 112 8.19 1.92 -9.25
N ALA A 113 7.92 2.23 -7.97
CA ALA A 113 6.72 1.77 -7.28
C ALA A 113 5.44 2.41 -7.83
N PRO A 114 4.43 1.61 -8.23
CA PRO A 114 3.14 2.14 -8.63
C PRO A 114 2.49 2.97 -7.52
N GLY A 115 2.02 4.17 -7.86
CA GLY A 115 1.35 5.05 -6.91
C GLY A 115 2.26 5.83 -5.97
N ILE A 116 3.59 5.74 -6.13
CA ILE A 116 4.52 6.62 -5.42
C ILE A 116 4.25 8.09 -5.76
N GLY A 117 4.20 8.92 -4.72
CA GLY A 117 4.12 10.36 -4.78
C GLY A 117 5.49 10.96 -4.54
N GLY A 118 5.80 11.25 -3.28
CA GLY A 118 7.07 11.82 -2.90
C GLY A 118 8.14 10.81 -2.49
N ILE A 119 9.39 11.11 -2.86
CA ILE A 119 10.59 10.36 -2.47
C ILE A 119 11.62 11.33 -1.90
N GLY A 120 12.22 10.99 -0.77
CA GLY A 120 13.19 11.84 -0.08
C GLY A 120 14.34 11.07 0.54
N GLN A 121 15.49 11.71 0.72
CA GLN A 121 16.63 11.13 1.45
C GLN A 121 17.18 12.12 2.48
N TYR A 122 17.18 11.73 3.75
CA TYR A 122 17.79 12.45 4.87
C TYR A 122 19.25 12.07 5.08
N CYS A 123 20.07 12.98 5.63
CA CYS A 123 21.53 12.83 5.81
C CYS A 123 21.96 11.60 6.62
N ASN A 124 21.06 11.04 7.41
CA ASN A 124 21.27 9.86 8.25
C ASN A 124 20.82 8.54 7.59
N GLY A 125 20.63 8.54 6.27
CA GLY A 125 20.26 7.36 5.47
C GLY A 125 18.81 6.93 5.60
N ILE A 126 17.94 7.77 6.18
CA ILE A 126 16.49 7.52 6.16
C ILE A 126 15.94 7.93 4.79
N ILE A 127 15.17 7.03 4.18
CA ILE A 127 14.44 7.29 2.95
C ILE A 127 12.99 7.61 3.31
N HIS A 128 12.49 8.74 2.81
CA HIS A 128 11.09 9.13 2.90
C HIS A 128 10.35 8.64 1.67
N VAL A 129 9.21 7.99 1.86
CA VAL A 129 8.28 7.62 0.78
C VAL A 129 6.86 8.00 1.16
N ASP A 130 6.09 8.50 0.20
CA ASP A 130 4.71 8.89 0.42
C ASP A 130 3.86 8.78 -0.84
N VAL A 131 2.54 8.82 -0.68
CA VAL A 131 1.55 8.71 -1.76
C VAL A 131 0.85 10.03 -2.08
N GLY A 132 1.50 11.16 -1.74
CA GLY A 132 1.02 12.50 -2.05
C GLY A 132 1.31 12.95 -3.48
N PRO A 133 1.35 14.28 -3.73
CA PRO A 133 1.83 14.82 -5.00
C PRO A 133 3.27 14.38 -5.31
N LYS A 134 3.58 14.23 -6.60
CA LYS A 134 4.92 13.83 -7.04
C LYS A 134 5.97 14.87 -6.66
N ARG A 135 7.01 14.43 -5.96
CA ARG A 135 8.15 15.28 -5.56
C ARG A 135 9.37 14.45 -5.22
N THR A 136 10.55 14.96 -5.52
CA THR A 136 11.81 14.31 -5.13
C THR A 136 12.73 15.32 -4.46
N TRP A 137 13.34 14.94 -3.35
CA TRP A 137 14.33 15.78 -2.68
C TRP A 137 15.47 14.95 -2.09
N ASN A 138 16.63 15.55 -1.93
CA ASN A 138 17.77 14.93 -1.29
C ASN A 138 18.48 15.96 -0.41
N TYR A 139 18.49 15.74 0.90
CA TYR A 139 19.13 16.67 1.85
C TYR A 139 20.62 16.36 2.08
N CYS A 140 21.16 15.27 1.52
CA CYS A 140 22.53 14.78 1.75
C CYS A 140 23.49 15.02 0.57
N SER A 141 22.96 15.13 -0.65
CA SER A 141 23.74 15.09 -1.90
C SER A 141 24.74 16.25 -2.05
N LYS A 142 24.55 17.36 -1.34
CA LYS A 142 25.56 18.45 -1.29
C LYS A 142 26.82 18.11 -0.48
N GLY A 143 26.75 17.14 0.44
CA GLY A 143 27.89 16.73 1.28
C GLY A 143 28.70 15.56 0.70
N ALA A 144 28.04 14.62 0.02
CA ALA A 144 28.69 13.41 -0.52
C ALA A 144 29.67 13.72 -1.68
N ALA A 145 29.29 14.61 -2.60
CA ALA A 145 30.17 15.07 -3.68
C ALA A 145 31.41 15.80 -3.12
N LYS A 146 31.21 16.70 -2.15
CA LYS A 146 32.31 17.39 -1.44
C LYS A 146 33.24 16.42 -0.71
N ARG A 147 32.70 15.43 0.01
CA ARG A 147 33.49 14.41 0.72
C ARG A 147 34.29 13.51 -0.23
N THR A 148 33.71 13.13 -1.37
CA THR A 148 34.38 12.32 -2.39
C THR A 148 35.54 13.09 -3.01
N LEU A 149 35.31 14.36 -3.39
CA LEU A 149 36.35 15.23 -3.91
C LEU A 149 37.46 15.50 -2.87
N ALA A 150 37.11 15.75 -1.61
CA ALA A 150 38.08 15.95 -0.54
C ALA A 150 38.94 14.69 -0.30
N ARG A 151 38.33 13.50 -0.31
CA ARG A 151 39.04 12.22 -0.19
C ARG A 151 39.97 11.97 -1.38
N TYR A 152 39.52 12.27 -2.60
CA TYR A 152 40.35 12.18 -3.81
C TYR A 152 41.55 13.14 -3.75
N LYS A 153 41.33 14.41 -3.40
CA LYS A 153 42.39 15.41 -3.24
C LYS A 153 43.40 15.02 -2.16
N LYS A 154 42.94 14.50 -1.01
CA LYS A 154 43.84 13.99 0.04
C LYS A 154 44.71 12.84 -0.48
N LYS A 155 44.13 11.86 -1.19
CA LYS A 155 44.89 10.73 -1.76
C LYS A 155 45.97 11.18 -2.76
N ARG A 156 45.71 12.24 -3.54
CA ARG A 156 46.66 12.82 -4.50
C ARG A 156 47.76 13.69 -3.87
N SER A 157 47.59 14.16 -2.64
CA SER A 157 48.60 14.97 -1.93
C SER A 157 49.64 14.11 -1.19
N HIS A 158 49.40 12.80 -1.07
CA HIS A 158 50.30 11.83 -0.46
C HIS A 158 51.12 11.05 -1.51
N TYR A 159 51.15 11.54 -2.75
CA TYR A 159 51.92 10.99 -3.87
C TYR A 159 52.73 12.13 -4.51
#